data_AF-A0A5D3BJG7-F1
#
_entry.id   AF-A0A5D3BJG7-F1
#
_cell.length_a   1.000
_cell.length_b   1.000
_cell.length_c   1.000
_cell.angle_alpha   90.00
_cell.angle_beta   90.00
_cell.angle_gamma   90.00
#
_symmetry.space_group_name_H-M   'P 1'
#
loop_
_entity.id
_entity.type
_entity.pdbx_description
1 polymer ?
#
loop_
_entity_poly.entity_id
_entity_poly.type
_entity_poly.pdbx_seq_one_letter_code
_entity_poly.pdbx_strand_id
1 'polypeptide(L)'
;MYEQYWKPMGDKTTIVIPGWQSMSYFSDVTNLCWFMEPELAKQIVRIHKVVGNAVTEGRHIVVGTGSSQLLLAALYALSPQDSSNPISVVSAAPYYSSYPLMTDCVKSGIHKWAGDAKIFDKDEPYIELVTSPNNPDGFVRHPMVNRTGGILVHDLAYYWPQYTPISTPADNDLSLFTVSKSTGHAGLRIGWALVKDVEVAKRMIKFIELNTIGVSKDSQLRAAKVLEVVSDSCEQAGGSEYTESFFHFSHTVMTERWRLLREAVKRSGLFSLPNFSPAHCNFFDNNLGTQPGKNNKIFVYMVYFFLKVVQS
;
A
#
# COMPACT_ATOMS: atom_id res chain seq x y z
N MET A 1 -8.13 -8.60 -13.93
CA MET A 1 -8.30 -8.96 -12.51
C MET A 1 -9.30 -8.01 -11.86
N TYR A 2 -8.92 -6.83 -11.37
CA TYR A 2 -9.86 -6.00 -10.60
C TYR A 2 -11.13 -5.59 -11.35
N GLU A 3 -11.04 -5.10 -12.58
CA GLU A 3 -12.25 -4.77 -13.37
C GLU A 3 -13.16 -5.97 -13.62
N GLN A 4 -12.59 -7.18 -13.75
CA GLN A 4 -13.36 -8.41 -13.93
C GLN A 4 -14.14 -8.78 -12.66
N TYR A 5 -13.63 -8.41 -11.48
CA TYR A 5 -14.37 -8.55 -10.22
C TYR A 5 -15.44 -7.47 -10.07
N TRP A 6 -15.09 -6.20 -10.35
CA TRP A 6 -15.98 -5.08 -10.04
C TRP A 6 -17.16 -4.95 -10.99
N LYS A 7 -17.03 -5.31 -12.28
CA LYS A 7 -18.14 -5.21 -13.23
C LYS A 7 -19.37 -6.05 -12.82
N PRO A 8 -19.24 -7.33 -12.42
CA PRO A 8 -20.37 -8.13 -11.95
C PRO A 8 -20.95 -7.71 -10.59
N MET A 9 -20.20 -6.98 -9.76
CA MET A 9 -20.71 -6.48 -8.47
C MET A 9 -21.83 -5.45 -8.65
N GLY A 10 -21.91 -4.82 -9.83
CA GLY A 10 -23.00 -3.94 -10.23
C GLY A 10 -23.29 -2.88 -9.17
N ASP A 11 -24.57 -2.77 -8.81
CA ASP A 11 -25.08 -1.72 -7.93
C ASP A 11 -24.59 -1.81 -6.49
N LYS A 12 -24.02 -2.94 -6.06
CA LYS A 12 -23.45 -3.09 -4.70
C LYS A 12 -22.35 -2.08 -4.41
N THR A 13 -21.66 -1.59 -5.43
CA THR A 13 -20.59 -0.59 -5.30
C THR A 13 -20.98 0.80 -5.81
N THR A 14 -22.21 0.96 -6.28
CA THR A 14 -22.73 2.26 -6.70
C THR A 14 -22.87 3.16 -5.48
N ILE A 15 -22.46 4.42 -5.65
CA ILE A 15 -22.69 5.47 -4.66
C ILE A 15 -23.48 6.60 -5.32
N VAL A 16 -24.36 7.23 -4.55
CA VAL A 16 -25.08 8.44 -4.94
C VAL A 16 -24.67 9.52 -3.96
N ILE A 17 -24.08 10.60 -4.47
CA ILE A 17 -23.68 11.77 -3.68
C ILE A 17 -24.61 12.93 -4.07
N PRO A 18 -25.54 13.35 -3.19
CA PRO A 18 -26.34 14.55 -3.41
C PRO A 18 -25.45 15.78 -3.56
N GLY A 19 -25.82 16.73 -4.42
CA GLY A 19 -24.98 17.90 -4.73
C GLY A 19 -24.66 18.83 -3.55
N TRP A 20 -25.38 18.71 -2.42
CA TRP A 20 -25.13 19.47 -1.19
C TRP A 20 -24.30 18.69 -0.15
N GLN A 21 -24.10 17.39 -0.35
CA GLN A 21 -23.34 16.58 0.60
C GLN A 21 -21.86 16.99 0.58
N SER A 22 -21.22 16.98 1.75
CA SER A 22 -19.78 17.22 1.89
C SER A 22 -19.27 18.59 1.40
N MET A 23 -20.11 19.63 1.45
CA MET A 23 -19.71 21.02 1.16
C MET A 23 -18.69 21.59 2.18
N SER A 24 -18.63 21.03 3.39
CA SER A 24 -17.70 21.46 4.45
C SER A 24 -16.29 20.89 4.24
N TYR A 25 -15.27 21.65 4.66
CA TYR A 25 -13.90 21.14 4.77
C TYR A 25 -13.77 20.02 5.82
N PHE A 26 -14.53 20.11 6.91
CA PHE A 26 -14.46 19.20 8.05
C PHE A 26 -15.34 17.97 7.82
N SER A 27 -14.81 16.77 8.11
CA SER A 27 -15.61 15.54 8.21
C SER A 27 -16.00 15.27 9.66
N ASP A 28 -15.04 15.31 10.58
CA ASP A 28 -15.24 15.04 11.99
C ASP A 28 -14.23 15.83 12.82
N VAL A 29 -14.68 16.88 13.48
CA VAL A 29 -13.83 17.77 14.30
C VAL A 29 -13.34 17.10 15.60
N THR A 30 -13.92 15.96 15.98
CA THR A 30 -13.48 15.19 17.16
C THR A 30 -12.36 14.22 16.83
N ASN A 31 -12.18 13.88 15.55
CA ASN A 31 -11.09 13.04 15.09
C ASN A 31 -9.80 13.85 14.96
N LEU A 32 -8.65 13.26 15.31
CA LEU A 32 -7.34 13.86 15.10
C LEU A 32 -7.15 14.25 13.62
N CYS A 33 -7.50 13.34 12.71
CA CYS A 33 -7.49 13.57 11.28
C CYS A 33 -8.84 14.15 10.84
N TRP A 34 -9.08 15.43 11.14
CA TRP A 34 -10.39 16.10 11.03
C TRP A 34 -11.03 16.09 9.63
N PHE A 35 -10.24 15.86 8.58
CA PHE A 35 -10.73 15.74 7.20
C PHE A 35 -11.06 14.30 6.77
N MET A 36 -10.91 13.31 7.64
CA MET A 36 -11.22 11.91 7.37
C MET A 36 -12.71 11.61 7.60
N GLU A 37 -13.36 11.02 6.60
CA GLU A 37 -14.75 10.56 6.72
C GLU A 37 -14.87 9.42 7.75
N PRO A 38 -15.82 9.49 8.71
CA PRO A 38 -16.00 8.46 9.73
C PRO A 38 -16.22 7.06 9.16
N GLU A 39 -17.00 6.94 8.08
CA GLU A 39 -17.25 5.65 7.44
C GLU A 39 -15.97 5.09 6.80
N LEU A 40 -15.09 5.93 6.25
CA LEU A 40 -13.80 5.46 5.75
C LEU A 40 -12.93 4.92 6.89
N ALA A 41 -12.86 5.64 8.02
CA ALA A 41 -12.10 5.21 9.19
C ALA A 41 -12.59 3.83 9.70
N LYS A 42 -13.90 3.66 9.81
CA LYS A 42 -14.54 2.40 10.19
C LYS A 42 -14.20 1.26 9.22
N GLN A 43 -14.31 1.49 7.92
CA GLN A 43 -14.05 0.45 6.92
C GLN A 43 -12.56 0.10 6.81
N ILE A 44 -11.65 1.04 7.09
CA ILE A 44 -10.20 0.76 7.22
C ILE A 44 -9.92 -0.19 8.40
N VAL A 45 -10.53 0.07 9.56
CA VAL A 45 -10.38 -0.83 10.71
C VAL A 45 -10.97 -2.21 10.41
N ARG A 46 -12.19 -2.24 9.84
CA ARG A 46 -12.89 -3.49 9.51
C ARG A 46 -12.09 -4.35 8.53
N ILE A 47 -11.59 -3.77 7.43
CA ILE A 47 -10.87 -4.56 6.43
C ILE A 47 -9.59 -5.19 7.00
N HIS A 48 -8.86 -4.47 7.86
CA HIS A 48 -7.67 -5.02 8.51
C HIS A 48 -8.00 -6.13 9.51
N LYS A 49 -9.13 -6.02 10.22
CA LYS A 49 -9.63 -7.09 11.11
C LYS A 49 -10.02 -8.34 10.32
N VAL A 50 -10.75 -8.17 9.22
CA VAL A 50 -11.19 -9.28 8.34
C VAL A 50 -9.99 -9.99 7.70
N VAL A 51 -8.99 -9.24 7.24
CA VAL A 51 -7.82 -9.80 6.57
C VAL A 51 -6.77 -10.32 7.56
N GLY A 52 -6.67 -9.72 8.74
CA GLY A 52 -5.65 -10.04 9.74
C GLY A 52 -4.23 -9.59 9.34
N ASN A 53 -4.09 -8.60 8.44
CA ASN A 53 -2.78 -8.16 7.94
C ASN A 53 -2.17 -6.98 8.70
N ALA A 54 -2.89 -6.30 9.60
CA ALA A 54 -2.33 -5.20 10.38
C ALA A 54 -3.03 -5.02 11.73
N VAL A 55 -2.28 -4.59 12.74
CA VAL A 55 -2.84 -4.14 14.02
C VAL A 55 -3.36 -2.71 13.87
N THR A 56 -4.64 -2.49 14.15
CA THR A 56 -5.26 -1.16 14.14
C THR A 56 -5.55 -0.61 15.53
N GLU A 57 -5.57 -1.48 16.55
CA GLU A 57 -5.80 -1.07 17.94
C GLU A 57 -4.65 -0.21 18.46
N GLY A 58 -4.97 0.90 19.13
CA GLY A 58 -3.97 1.85 19.61
C GLY A 58 -3.17 2.53 18.49
N ARG A 59 -3.74 2.66 17.28
CA ARG A 59 -3.13 3.35 16.14
C ARG A 59 -3.99 4.55 15.73
N HIS A 60 -3.33 5.62 15.31
CA HIS A 60 -3.95 6.75 14.64
C HIS A 60 -4.00 6.50 13.14
N ILE A 61 -5.14 6.81 12.51
CA ILE A 61 -5.32 6.70 11.06
C ILE A 61 -5.15 8.09 10.44
N VAL A 62 -4.25 8.21 9.47
CA VAL A 62 -4.10 9.42 8.65
C VAL A 62 -4.45 9.09 7.21
N VAL A 63 -5.50 9.70 6.67
CA VAL A 63 -5.89 9.52 5.25
C VAL A 63 -5.09 10.47 4.36
N GLY A 64 -4.70 10.02 3.17
CA GLY A 64 -3.99 10.84 2.19
C GLY A 64 -4.41 10.53 0.76
N THR A 65 -4.02 11.43 -0.15
CA THR A 65 -4.24 11.36 -1.60
C THR A 65 -3.35 10.28 -2.24
N GLY A 66 -3.62 9.03 -1.86
CA GLY A 66 -2.78 7.87 -2.08
C GLY A 66 -1.61 7.77 -1.11
N SER A 67 -0.99 6.58 -1.05
CA SER A 67 0.23 6.35 -0.26
C SER A 67 1.39 7.27 -0.64
N SER A 68 1.36 7.85 -1.85
CA SER A 68 2.35 8.81 -2.31
C SER A 68 2.36 10.10 -1.48
N GLN A 69 1.20 10.69 -1.17
CA GLN A 69 1.13 11.87 -0.31
C GLN A 69 1.53 11.52 1.13
N LEU A 70 1.12 10.33 1.60
CA LEU A 70 1.45 9.87 2.96
C LEU A 70 2.94 9.60 3.16
N LEU A 71 3.65 9.14 2.12
CA LEU A 71 5.11 9.03 2.17
C LEU A 71 5.75 10.40 2.41
N LEU A 72 5.33 11.44 1.67
CA LEU A 72 5.84 12.80 1.86
C LEU A 72 5.48 13.35 3.24
N ALA A 73 4.26 13.08 3.71
CA ALA A 73 3.82 13.45 5.05
C ALA A 73 4.66 12.76 6.13
N ALA A 74 4.99 11.48 5.95
CA ALA A 74 5.86 10.74 6.87
C ALA A 74 7.28 11.31 6.89
N LEU A 75 7.87 11.59 5.72
CA LEU A 75 9.18 12.24 5.64
C LEU A 75 9.18 13.58 6.36
N TYR A 76 8.17 14.44 6.13
CA TYR A 76 8.03 15.70 6.84
C TYR A 76 7.92 15.52 8.36
N ALA A 77 7.06 14.61 8.80
CA ALA A 77 6.77 14.40 10.22
C ALA A 77 7.96 13.86 11.02
N LEU A 78 8.72 12.95 10.40
CA LEU A 78 9.84 12.24 11.02
C LEU A 78 11.16 13.00 10.90
N SER A 79 11.25 13.98 9.99
CA SER A 79 12.45 14.81 9.86
C SER A 79 12.57 15.81 11.02
N PRO A 80 13.78 15.98 11.58
CA PRO A 80 14.03 16.99 12.60
C PRO A 80 13.87 18.39 11.98
N GLN A 81 13.09 19.26 12.62
CA GLN A 81 12.81 20.61 12.12
C GLN A 81 13.95 21.59 12.40
N ASP A 82 14.72 21.35 13.47
CA ASP A 82 15.77 22.26 13.95
C ASP A 82 17.20 21.72 13.72
N SER A 83 17.35 20.70 12.88
CA SER A 83 18.66 20.14 12.55
C SER A 83 19.38 21.00 11.52
N SER A 84 20.70 21.21 11.70
CA SER A 84 21.56 21.86 10.71
C SER A 84 21.78 21.01 9.46
N ASN A 85 21.56 19.69 9.54
CA ASN A 85 21.73 18.76 8.44
C ASN A 85 20.43 17.99 8.14
N PRO A 86 20.09 17.77 6.86
CA PRO A 86 18.95 16.96 6.48
C PRO A 86 19.15 15.49 6.89
N ILE A 87 18.10 14.87 7.44
CA ILE A 87 18.12 13.45 7.78
C ILE A 87 18.26 12.58 6.52
N SER A 88 19.05 11.51 6.63
CA SER A 88 19.27 10.58 5.52
C SER A 88 18.06 9.66 5.33
N VAL A 89 17.56 9.56 4.10
CA VAL A 89 16.47 8.65 3.73
C VAL A 89 17.04 7.53 2.87
N VAL A 90 16.87 6.29 3.30
CA VAL A 90 17.43 5.11 2.65
C VAL A 90 16.36 4.06 2.37
N SER A 91 16.62 3.18 1.40
CA SER A 91 15.84 1.97 1.19
C SER A 91 16.72 0.88 0.61
N ALA A 92 16.52 -0.38 0.99
CA ALA A 92 17.36 -1.46 0.51
C ALA A 92 17.19 -1.69 -1.00
N ALA A 93 18.26 -1.75 -1.79
CA ALA A 93 18.15 -2.02 -3.22
C ALA A 93 17.85 -3.52 -3.51
N PRO A 94 17.04 -3.84 -4.53
CA PRO A 94 16.23 -2.92 -5.32
C PRO A 94 15.03 -2.41 -4.52
N TYR A 95 14.67 -1.15 -4.69
CA TYR A 95 13.55 -0.48 -4.01
C TYR A 95 12.59 0.16 -5.04
N TYR A 96 11.46 0.69 -4.57
CA TYR A 96 10.53 1.41 -5.43
C TYR A 96 11.21 2.63 -6.06
N SER A 97 11.30 2.63 -7.39
CA SER A 97 12.07 3.60 -8.17
C SER A 97 11.68 5.07 -7.95
N SER A 98 10.50 5.35 -7.41
CA SER A 98 10.08 6.73 -7.13
C SER A 98 10.61 7.27 -5.81
N TYR A 99 11.10 6.44 -4.87
CA TYR A 99 11.57 6.94 -3.56
C TYR A 99 12.65 8.04 -3.66
N PRO A 100 13.71 7.91 -4.49
CA PRO A 100 14.72 8.98 -4.60
C PRO A 100 14.10 10.29 -5.08
N LEU A 101 13.32 10.24 -6.17
CA LEU A 101 12.68 11.42 -6.74
C LEU A 101 11.65 12.03 -5.78
N MET A 102 10.84 11.22 -5.11
CA MET A 102 9.87 11.73 -4.13
C MET A 102 10.54 12.38 -2.92
N THR A 103 11.69 11.87 -2.51
CA THR A 103 12.47 12.45 -1.40
C THR A 103 13.07 13.80 -1.78
N ASP A 104 13.60 13.94 -3.00
CA ASP A 104 14.41 15.10 -3.37
C ASP A 104 13.69 16.13 -4.27
N CYS A 105 12.51 15.82 -4.85
CA CYS A 105 11.91 16.65 -5.89
C CYS A 105 11.64 18.11 -5.49
N VAL A 106 11.29 18.35 -4.22
CA VAL A 106 11.04 19.70 -3.68
C VAL A 106 12.27 20.34 -3.04
N LYS A 107 13.45 19.68 -3.13
CA LYS A 107 14.71 20.15 -2.54
C LYS A 107 14.57 20.57 -1.08
N SER A 108 13.90 19.71 -0.31
CA SER A 108 13.65 19.92 1.12
C SER A 108 14.97 20.08 1.89
N GLY A 109 15.02 21.00 2.85
CA GLY A 109 16.19 21.21 3.72
C GLY A 109 16.27 20.23 4.90
N ILE A 110 15.21 19.47 5.17
CA ILE A 110 15.07 18.66 6.40
C ILE A 110 15.35 17.17 6.16
N HIS A 111 15.32 16.70 4.91
CA HIS A 111 15.63 15.31 4.52
C HIS A 111 16.30 15.24 3.15
N LYS A 112 17.08 14.19 2.91
CA LYS A 112 17.76 13.94 1.63
C LYS A 112 17.78 12.45 1.32
N TRP A 113 17.72 12.10 0.04
CA TRP A 113 17.98 10.72 -0.38
C TRP A 113 19.45 10.32 -0.12
N ALA A 114 19.66 9.19 0.54
CA ALA A 114 20.96 8.69 0.96
C ALA A 114 21.32 7.31 0.38
N GLY A 115 20.46 6.75 -0.48
CA GLY A 115 20.79 5.56 -1.27
C GLY A 115 20.39 4.23 -0.64
N ASP A 116 21.20 3.20 -0.89
CA ASP A 116 20.91 1.83 -0.52
C ASP A 116 21.18 1.57 0.96
N ALA A 117 20.12 1.17 1.68
CA ALA A 117 20.17 0.82 3.10
C ALA A 117 21.18 -0.32 3.40
N LYS A 118 21.48 -1.20 2.44
CA LYS A 118 22.40 -2.34 2.65
C LYS A 118 23.85 -1.94 2.87
N ILE A 119 24.25 -0.79 2.32
CA ILE A 119 25.62 -0.28 2.39
C ILE A 119 25.69 1.04 3.19
N PHE A 120 24.58 1.43 3.82
CA PHE A 120 24.54 2.63 4.63
C PHE A 120 25.27 2.38 5.96
N ASP A 121 26.41 3.05 6.13
CA ASP A 121 27.36 2.83 7.23
C ASP A 121 27.63 4.09 8.06
N LYS A 122 26.88 5.17 7.81
CA LYS A 122 27.02 6.43 8.53
C LYS A 122 26.42 6.30 9.94
N ASP A 123 27.11 6.87 10.91
CA ASP A 123 26.64 6.97 12.30
C ASP A 123 25.83 8.26 12.48
N GLU A 124 24.68 8.33 11.80
CA GLU A 124 23.77 9.48 11.82
C GLU A 124 22.31 9.00 11.83
N PRO A 125 21.35 9.83 12.32
CA PRO A 125 19.93 9.51 12.21
C PRO A 125 19.50 9.29 10.76
N TYR A 126 18.62 8.32 10.55
CA TYR A 126 18.10 7.99 9.23
C TYR A 126 16.64 7.57 9.27
N ILE A 127 15.97 7.70 8.13
CA ILE A 127 14.66 7.13 7.86
C ILE A 127 14.88 5.98 6.87
N GLU A 128 14.52 4.75 7.25
CA GLU A 128 14.53 3.60 6.34
C GLU A 128 13.11 3.32 5.82
N LEU A 129 12.96 3.36 4.50
CA LEU A 129 11.74 2.98 3.80
C LEU A 129 11.76 1.47 3.53
N VAL A 130 10.91 0.72 4.23
CA VAL A 130 10.81 -0.73 4.15
C VAL A 130 9.55 -1.13 3.39
N THR A 131 9.68 -1.48 2.10
CA THR A 131 8.55 -1.98 1.31
C THR A 131 8.41 -3.49 1.47
N SER A 132 7.26 -3.97 1.95
CA SER A 132 7.03 -5.40 2.18
C SER A 132 5.57 -5.79 1.89
N PRO A 133 5.30 -6.68 0.92
CA PRO A 133 6.21 -7.21 -0.10
C PRO A 133 6.83 -6.11 -0.96
N ASN A 134 8.09 -6.31 -1.33
CA ASN A 134 8.89 -5.29 -1.97
C ASN A 134 8.51 -5.04 -3.43
N ASN A 135 8.74 -3.81 -3.87
CA ASN A 135 8.69 -3.43 -5.28
C ASN A 135 10.12 -3.16 -5.74
N PRO A 136 10.65 -3.88 -6.76
CA PRO A 136 9.90 -4.65 -7.77
C PRO A 136 9.91 -6.18 -7.61
N ASP A 137 10.66 -6.72 -6.65
CA ASP A 137 10.98 -8.15 -6.62
C ASP A 137 9.98 -9.02 -5.85
N GLY A 138 9.06 -8.41 -5.10
CA GLY A 138 7.96 -9.09 -4.41
C GLY A 138 8.35 -9.82 -3.13
N PHE A 139 9.60 -9.74 -2.67
CA PHE A 139 9.99 -10.42 -1.43
C PHE A 139 9.48 -9.68 -0.20
N VAL A 140 9.11 -10.43 0.83
CA VAL A 140 8.94 -9.88 2.18
C VAL A 140 10.26 -9.27 2.63
N ARG A 141 10.21 -8.09 3.24
CA ARG A 141 11.39 -7.37 3.72
C ARG A 141 11.30 -6.98 5.18
N HIS A 142 12.48 -6.83 5.74
CA HIS A 142 12.76 -6.30 7.06
C HIS A 142 13.77 -5.15 6.92
N PRO A 143 13.92 -4.30 7.95
CA PRO A 143 14.96 -3.28 7.98
C PRO A 143 16.35 -3.90 7.75
N MET A 144 17.20 -3.23 6.97
CA MET A 144 18.54 -3.69 6.63
C MET A 144 19.63 -2.92 7.37
N VAL A 145 19.37 -1.69 7.83
CA VAL A 145 20.36 -0.95 8.59
C VAL A 145 20.39 -1.49 10.03
N ASN A 146 21.43 -2.26 10.34
CA ASN A 146 21.61 -2.89 11.65
C ASN A 146 22.29 -1.93 12.65
N ARG A 147 21.62 -0.81 12.97
CA ARG A 147 22.08 0.19 13.95
C ARG A 147 20.92 0.74 14.77
N THR A 148 21.24 1.27 15.94
CA THR A 148 20.27 1.96 16.79
C THR A 148 19.94 3.36 16.25
N GLY A 149 18.72 3.83 16.46
CA GLY A 149 18.33 5.22 16.12
C GLY A 149 17.74 5.42 14.72
N GLY A 150 17.53 4.35 13.95
CA GLY A 150 16.78 4.40 12.69
C GLY A 150 15.27 4.55 12.92
N ILE A 151 14.63 5.37 12.07
CA ILE A 151 13.17 5.52 12.02
C ILE A 151 12.64 4.73 10.84
N LEU A 152 11.66 3.86 11.07
CA LEU A 152 11.16 2.94 10.05
C LEU A 152 9.81 3.39 9.49
N VAL A 153 9.70 3.46 8.16
CA VAL A 153 8.43 3.67 7.45
C VAL A 153 8.15 2.41 6.64
N HIS A 154 7.10 1.68 7.01
CA HIS A 154 6.74 0.44 6.33
C HIS A 154 5.73 0.73 5.22
N ASP A 155 6.12 0.54 3.96
CA ASP A 155 5.22 0.62 2.82
C ASP A 155 4.63 -0.77 2.55
N LEU A 156 3.38 -0.95 2.96
CA LEU A 156 2.65 -2.21 2.93
C LEU A 156 1.57 -2.20 1.83
N ALA A 157 1.77 -1.44 0.76
CA ALA A 157 0.83 -1.36 -0.37
C ALA A 157 0.47 -2.73 -0.95
N TYR A 158 1.39 -3.70 -0.91
CA TYR A 158 1.21 -5.05 -1.45
C TYR A 158 0.94 -6.12 -0.37
N TYR A 159 0.80 -5.77 0.92
CA TYR A 159 0.60 -6.74 1.99
C TYR A 159 -0.87 -7.18 2.10
N TRP A 160 -1.34 -7.87 1.05
CA TRP A 160 -2.71 -8.34 0.88
C TRP A 160 -2.74 -9.78 0.37
N PRO A 161 -3.79 -10.58 0.69
CA PRO A 161 -3.82 -12.02 0.40
C PRO A 161 -3.63 -12.39 -1.08
N GLN A 162 -4.05 -11.53 -2.02
CA GLN A 162 -3.87 -11.78 -3.45
C GLN A 162 -2.41 -11.74 -3.93
N TYR A 163 -1.50 -11.16 -3.14
CA TYR A 163 -0.09 -11.01 -3.51
C TYR A 163 0.85 -11.83 -2.66
N THR A 164 0.54 -12.03 -1.38
CA THR A 164 1.45 -12.69 -0.44
C THR A 164 0.67 -13.39 0.66
N PRO A 165 1.20 -14.49 1.22
CA PRO A 165 0.69 -15.06 2.47
C PRO A 165 0.64 -14.01 3.59
N ILE A 166 -0.47 -13.97 4.33
CA ILE A 166 -0.62 -13.16 5.53
C ILE A 166 -0.26 -14.04 6.73
N SER A 167 1.02 -14.07 7.10
CA SER A 167 1.52 -14.93 8.18
C SER A 167 1.36 -14.32 9.57
N THR A 168 1.46 -12.99 9.69
CA THR A 168 1.24 -12.26 10.93
C THR A 168 0.68 -10.86 10.66
N PRO A 169 -0.14 -10.30 11.57
CA PRO A 169 -0.51 -8.89 11.48
C PRO A 169 0.74 -8.01 11.56
N ALA A 170 0.85 -7.01 10.68
CA ALA A 170 1.91 -6.01 10.76
C ALA A 170 1.67 -5.09 11.98
N ASP A 171 2.70 -4.93 12.83
CA ASP A 171 2.65 -4.09 14.03
C ASP A 171 3.81 -3.08 14.08
N ASN A 172 3.93 -2.27 13.03
CA ASN A 172 5.02 -1.29 12.90
C ASN A 172 4.61 0.09 13.42
N ASP A 173 5.60 0.94 13.73
CA ASP A 173 5.37 2.29 14.25
C ASP A 173 4.64 3.20 13.26
N LEU A 174 4.95 3.04 11.97
CA LEU A 174 4.27 3.71 10.86
C LEU A 174 4.17 2.75 9.68
N SER A 175 2.94 2.42 9.30
CA SER A 175 2.64 1.58 8.13
C SER A 175 1.76 2.30 7.12
N LEU A 176 2.07 2.20 5.83
CA LEU A 176 1.35 2.83 4.73
C LEU A 176 0.59 1.80 3.88
N PHE A 177 -0.64 2.12 3.51
CA PHE A 177 -1.51 1.29 2.69
C PHE A 177 -2.23 2.11 1.61
N THR A 178 -2.78 1.45 0.59
CA THR A 178 -3.56 2.12 -0.46
C THR A 178 -4.62 1.25 -1.11
N VAL A 179 -5.78 1.86 -1.43
CA VAL A 179 -6.83 1.21 -2.24
C VAL A 179 -6.34 0.85 -3.64
N SER A 180 -5.31 1.54 -4.13
CA SER A 180 -4.75 1.35 -5.47
C SER A 180 -4.28 -0.08 -5.71
N LYS A 181 -3.76 -0.72 -4.65
CA LYS A 181 -3.17 -2.07 -4.71
C LYS A 181 -3.99 -3.10 -3.94
N SER A 182 -4.79 -2.69 -2.96
CA SER A 182 -5.73 -3.61 -2.31
C SER A 182 -6.91 -3.93 -3.21
N THR A 183 -7.56 -2.93 -3.82
CA THR A 183 -8.82 -3.11 -4.57
C THR A 183 -8.74 -2.79 -6.05
N GLY A 184 -7.62 -2.24 -6.52
CA GLY A 184 -7.42 -1.84 -7.92
C GLY A 184 -7.93 -0.45 -8.26
N HIS A 185 -8.51 0.27 -7.30
CA HIS A 185 -9.06 1.61 -7.50
C HIS A 185 -7.97 2.70 -7.48
N ALA A 186 -6.99 2.58 -8.35
CA ALA A 186 -5.89 3.53 -8.44
C ALA A 186 -6.38 4.95 -8.81
N GLY A 187 -7.53 5.12 -9.47
CA GLY A 187 -8.08 6.45 -9.76
C GLY A 187 -8.64 7.19 -8.54
N LEU A 188 -9.01 6.49 -7.46
CA LEU A 188 -9.59 7.13 -6.26
C LEU A 188 -8.59 7.98 -5.48
N ARG A 189 -7.30 7.72 -5.66
CA ARG A 189 -6.25 8.40 -4.90
C ARG A 189 -6.48 8.36 -3.40
N ILE A 190 -6.80 7.18 -2.85
CA ILE A 190 -6.88 6.99 -1.39
C ILE A 190 -5.75 6.09 -0.89
N GLY A 191 -5.10 6.54 0.17
CA GLY A 191 -4.22 5.75 1.01
C GLY A 191 -4.45 6.12 2.47
N TRP A 192 -3.95 5.27 3.37
CA TRP A 192 -3.98 5.55 4.80
C TRP A 192 -2.68 5.11 5.45
N ALA A 193 -2.30 5.82 6.52
CA ALA A 193 -1.23 5.44 7.42
C ALA A 193 -1.81 4.97 8.75
N LEU A 194 -1.26 3.89 9.29
CA LEU A 194 -1.45 3.49 10.70
C LEU A 194 -0.22 3.95 11.47
N VAL A 195 -0.40 4.81 12.47
CA VAL A 195 0.68 5.49 13.19
C VAL A 195 0.54 5.25 14.69
N LYS A 196 1.61 4.77 15.35
CA LYS A 196 1.62 4.58 16.82
C LYS A 196 1.73 5.90 17.57
N ASP A 197 2.70 6.73 17.18
CA ASP A 197 2.97 7.99 17.85
C ASP A 197 1.99 9.09 17.40
N VAL A 198 1.27 9.65 18.36
CA VAL A 198 0.29 10.72 18.14
C VAL A 198 0.93 12.00 17.61
N GLU A 199 2.16 12.33 17.99
CA GLU A 199 2.86 13.53 17.53
C GLU A 199 3.32 13.37 16.08
N VAL A 200 3.76 12.17 15.68
CA VAL A 200 4.02 11.84 14.28
C VAL A 200 2.73 11.96 13.47
N ALA A 201 1.62 11.41 13.96
CA ALA A 201 0.32 11.50 13.29
C ALA A 201 -0.12 12.96 13.11
N LYS A 202 -0.03 13.79 14.15
CA LYS A 202 -0.33 15.23 14.10
C LYS A 202 0.50 15.96 13.04
N ARG A 203 1.81 15.69 12.96
CA ARG A 203 2.68 16.33 11.96
C ARG A 203 2.35 15.86 10.53
N MET A 204 2.01 14.59 10.34
CA MET A 204 1.55 14.08 9.05
C MET A 204 0.24 14.77 8.62
N ILE A 205 -0.71 14.91 9.55
CA ILE A 205 -1.98 15.62 9.32
C ILE A 205 -1.72 17.08 8.97
N LYS A 206 -0.79 17.74 9.69
CA LYS A 206 -0.42 19.13 9.40
C LYS A 206 0.20 19.29 8.01
N PHE A 207 1.04 18.35 7.58
CA PHE A 207 1.55 18.36 6.21
C PHE A 207 0.43 18.28 5.18
N ILE A 208 -0.54 17.39 5.37
CA ILE A 208 -1.67 17.21 4.43
C ILE A 208 -2.59 18.43 4.43
N GLU A 209 -2.82 19.03 5.60
CA GLU A 209 -3.55 20.31 5.73
C GLU A 209 -2.86 21.40 4.91
N LEU A 210 -1.54 21.58 5.05
CA LEU A 210 -0.78 22.57 4.30
C LEU A 210 -0.70 22.26 2.80
N ASN A 211 -0.67 20.98 2.44
CA ASN A 211 -0.47 20.53 1.06
C ASN A 211 -1.76 20.59 0.23
N THR A 212 -2.89 20.18 0.78
CA THR A 212 -4.16 20.03 0.04
C THR A 212 -5.42 20.34 0.85
N ILE A 213 -5.32 20.80 2.10
CA ILE A 213 -6.48 21.02 2.99
C ILE A 213 -7.31 19.72 3.13
N GLY A 214 -6.60 18.60 3.34
CA GLY A 214 -7.22 17.28 3.47
C GLY A 214 -7.33 16.51 2.15
N VAL A 215 -8.34 15.64 2.05
CA VAL A 215 -8.52 14.67 0.96
C VAL A 215 -9.97 14.71 0.47
N SER A 216 -10.17 14.59 -0.85
CA SER A 216 -11.49 14.59 -1.50
C SER A 216 -12.51 13.71 -0.78
N LYS A 217 -13.63 14.30 -0.35
CA LYS A 217 -14.72 13.61 0.37
C LYS A 217 -15.36 12.53 -0.50
N ASP A 218 -15.64 12.83 -1.77
CA ASP A 218 -16.16 11.87 -2.74
C ASP A 218 -15.27 10.64 -2.88
N SER A 219 -13.95 10.85 -2.93
CA SER A 219 -12.99 9.75 -3.02
C SER A 219 -12.99 8.90 -1.75
N GLN A 220 -13.13 9.53 -0.58
CA GLN A 220 -13.23 8.83 0.70
C GLN A 220 -14.53 8.02 0.81
N LEU A 221 -15.68 8.60 0.44
CA LEU A 221 -16.99 7.93 0.43
C LEU A 221 -16.98 6.72 -0.51
N ARG A 222 -16.44 6.88 -1.73
CA ARG A 222 -16.32 5.77 -2.67
C ARG A 222 -15.36 4.70 -2.18
N ALA A 223 -14.23 5.09 -1.58
CA ALA A 223 -13.30 4.14 -0.98
C ALA A 223 -13.94 3.37 0.18
N ALA A 224 -14.70 4.04 1.05
CA ALA A 224 -15.43 3.41 2.14
C ALA A 224 -16.41 2.36 1.60
N LYS A 225 -17.22 2.69 0.59
CA LYS A 225 -18.15 1.74 -0.04
C LYS A 225 -17.43 0.54 -0.66
N VAL A 226 -16.32 0.77 -1.35
CA VAL A 226 -15.52 -0.31 -1.93
C VAL A 226 -14.96 -1.23 -0.85
N LEU A 227 -14.40 -0.68 0.23
CA LEU A 227 -13.85 -1.46 1.36
C LEU A 227 -14.94 -2.22 2.11
N GLU A 228 -16.14 -1.64 2.24
CA GLU A 228 -17.31 -2.30 2.79
C GLU A 228 -17.65 -3.57 1.97
N VAL A 229 -17.82 -3.44 0.65
CA VAL A 229 -18.13 -4.58 -0.24
C VAL A 229 -17.03 -5.64 -0.22
N VAL A 230 -15.75 -5.24 -0.15
CA VAL A 230 -14.66 -6.22 0.03
C VAL A 230 -14.82 -6.98 1.34
N SER A 231 -15.07 -6.28 2.45
CA SER A 231 -15.23 -6.89 3.77
C SER A 231 -16.45 -7.82 3.81
N ASP A 232 -17.59 -7.37 3.28
CA ASP A 232 -18.81 -8.17 3.16
C ASP A 232 -18.56 -9.45 2.36
N SER A 233 -17.86 -9.35 1.21
CA SER A 233 -17.53 -10.52 0.39
C SER A 233 -16.67 -11.55 1.11
N CYS A 234 -15.90 -11.14 2.12
CA CYS A 234 -15.06 -12.05 2.91
C CYS A 234 -15.85 -12.69 4.05
N GLU A 235 -16.65 -11.92 4.78
CA GLU A 235 -17.43 -12.41 5.91
C GLU A 235 -18.62 -13.28 5.48
N GLN A 236 -19.17 -13.04 4.27
CA GLN A 236 -20.36 -13.71 3.74
C GLN A 236 -20.04 -14.67 2.58
N ALA A 237 -18.77 -15.04 2.42
CA ALA A 237 -18.32 -15.93 1.34
C ALA A 237 -19.08 -17.27 1.35
N GLY A 238 -19.52 -17.73 0.18
CA GLY A 238 -20.33 -18.95 0.03
C GLY A 238 -21.82 -18.75 0.31
N GLY A 239 -22.26 -17.52 0.60
CA GLY A 239 -23.66 -17.15 0.72
C GLY A 239 -24.34 -16.83 -0.62
N SER A 240 -25.63 -16.50 -0.56
CA SER A 240 -26.42 -16.10 -1.75
C SER A 240 -25.94 -14.78 -2.37
N GLU A 241 -25.38 -13.88 -1.56
CA GLU A 241 -24.90 -12.57 -2.05
C GLU A 241 -23.49 -12.62 -2.63
N TYR A 242 -22.61 -13.46 -2.08
CA TYR A 242 -21.20 -13.54 -2.48
C TYR A 242 -20.77 -15.00 -2.64
N THR A 243 -20.76 -15.46 -3.90
CA THR A 243 -20.33 -16.83 -4.23
C THR A 243 -18.88 -17.10 -3.81
N GLU A 244 -18.00 -16.11 -3.97
CA GLU A 244 -16.61 -16.15 -3.50
C GLU A 244 -16.19 -14.77 -2.97
N SER A 245 -15.17 -14.73 -2.12
CA SER A 245 -14.64 -13.47 -1.62
C SER A 245 -13.74 -12.78 -2.64
N PHE A 246 -13.65 -11.45 -2.54
CA PHE A 246 -12.74 -10.64 -3.35
C PHE A 246 -11.30 -11.17 -3.37
N PHE A 247 -10.79 -11.60 -2.21
CA PHE A 247 -9.43 -12.07 -2.07
C PHE A 247 -9.24 -13.48 -2.64
N HIS A 248 -10.23 -14.38 -2.53
CA HIS A 248 -10.20 -15.68 -3.19
C HIS A 248 -10.17 -15.52 -4.72
N PHE A 249 -11.08 -14.73 -5.29
CA PHE A 249 -11.09 -14.42 -6.72
C PHE A 249 -9.74 -13.85 -7.17
N SER A 250 -9.26 -12.81 -6.47
CA SER A 250 -8.03 -12.11 -6.84
C SER A 250 -6.80 -13.01 -6.74
N HIS A 251 -6.72 -13.85 -5.70
CA HIS A 251 -5.64 -14.80 -5.52
C HIS A 251 -5.64 -15.88 -6.61
N THR A 252 -6.80 -16.41 -6.99
CA THR A 252 -6.94 -17.37 -8.10
C THR A 252 -6.44 -16.78 -9.40
N VAL A 253 -6.84 -15.54 -9.73
CA VAL A 253 -6.39 -14.86 -10.95
C VAL A 253 -4.88 -14.59 -10.92
N MET A 254 -4.31 -14.18 -9.78
CA MET A 254 -2.87 -13.96 -9.65
C MET A 254 -2.08 -15.26 -9.77
N THR A 255 -2.56 -16.35 -9.18
CA THR A 255 -1.96 -17.68 -9.28
C THR A 255 -1.91 -18.16 -10.71
N GLU A 256 -3.01 -18.02 -11.45
CA GLU A 256 -3.08 -18.43 -12.86
C GLU A 256 -2.14 -17.59 -13.74
N ARG A 257 -2.11 -16.27 -13.54
CA ARG A 257 -1.17 -15.38 -14.25
C ARG A 257 0.28 -15.78 -14.03
N TRP A 258 0.66 -16.09 -12.78
CA TRP A 258 2.01 -16.50 -12.45
C TRP A 258 2.35 -17.91 -12.96
N ARG A 259 1.38 -18.83 -12.99
CA ARG A 259 1.55 -20.15 -13.62
C ARG A 259 1.87 -20.00 -15.11
N LEU A 260 1.04 -19.28 -15.86
CA LEU A 260 1.24 -19.03 -17.28
C LEU A 260 2.57 -18.33 -17.57
N LEU A 261 2.94 -17.33 -16.76
CA LEU A 261 4.21 -16.63 -16.89
C LEU A 261 5.42 -17.56 -16.64
N ARG A 262 5.37 -18.39 -15.59
CA ARG A 262 6.43 -19.36 -15.30
C ARG A 262 6.57 -20.38 -16.42
N GLU A 263 5.47 -20.84 -17.00
CA GLU A 263 5.49 -21.73 -18.16
C GLU A 263 6.12 -21.06 -19.39
N ALA A 264 5.74 -19.82 -19.69
CA ALA A 264 6.31 -19.08 -20.82
C ALA A 264 7.82 -18.84 -20.66
N VAL A 265 8.27 -18.45 -19.46
CA VAL A 265 9.70 -18.25 -19.16
C VAL A 265 10.47 -19.58 -19.20
N LYS A 266 9.91 -20.67 -18.65
CA LYS A 266 10.52 -22.00 -18.72
C LYS A 266 10.68 -22.48 -20.16
N ARG A 267 9.70 -22.22 -21.03
CA ARG A 267 9.74 -22.58 -22.45
C ARG A 267 10.76 -21.74 -23.23
N SER A 268 10.92 -20.46 -22.90
CA SER A 268 11.88 -19.61 -23.61
C SER A 268 13.32 -19.95 -23.25
N GLY A 269 13.62 -20.27 -21.99
CA GLY A 269 14.99 -20.49 -21.50
C GLY A 269 15.86 -19.22 -21.47
N LEU A 270 15.32 -18.07 -21.86
CA LEU A 270 16.03 -16.79 -21.98
C LEU A 270 15.93 -15.91 -20.73
N PHE A 271 14.93 -16.16 -19.89
CA PHE A 271 14.64 -15.34 -18.71
C PHE A 271 14.65 -16.19 -17.45
N SER A 272 14.86 -15.53 -16.30
CA SER A 272 14.71 -16.14 -14.98
C SER A 272 13.67 -15.38 -14.17
N LEU A 273 12.93 -16.10 -13.33
CA LEU A 273 11.95 -15.53 -12.41
C LEU A 273 12.39 -15.75 -10.96
N PRO A 274 12.01 -14.85 -10.04
CA PRO A 274 12.19 -15.12 -8.62
C PRO A 274 11.43 -16.38 -8.20
N ASN A 275 12.04 -17.12 -7.29
CA ASN A 275 11.41 -18.23 -6.60
C ASN A 275 10.99 -17.77 -5.21
N PHE A 276 9.78 -18.13 -4.80
CA PHE A 276 9.22 -17.77 -3.50
C PHE A 276 8.90 -19.05 -2.74
N SER A 277 9.46 -19.19 -1.55
CA SER A 277 9.12 -20.30 -0.67
C SER A 277 7.66 -20.14 -0.22
N PRO A 278 6.86 -21.22 -0.24
CA PRO A 278 5.52 -21.18 0.33
C PRO A 278 5.57 -20.84 1.81
N ALA A 279 4.57 -20.09 2.29
CA ALA A 279 4.37 -19.81 3.70
C ALA A 279 2.88 -19.98 4.05
N HIS A 280 2.62 -20.26 5.32
CA HIS A 280 1.25 -20.35 5.81
C HIS A 280 0.59 -18.96 5.79
N CYS A 281 -0.61 -18.91 5.23
CA CYS A 281 -1.46 -17.74 5.15
C CYS A 281 -2.65 -17.92 6.10
N ASN A 282 -2.69 -17.13 7.19
CA ASN A 282 -3.76 -17.21 8.17
C ASN A 282 -5.13 -16.84 7.57
N PHE A 283 -5.16 -15.98 6.54
CA PHE A 283 -6.41 -15.58 5.90
C PHE A 283 -7.06 -16.72 5.10
N PHE A 284 -6.26 -17.54 4.41
CA PHE A 284 -6.76 -18.65 3.59
C PHE A 284 -6.66 -20.01 4.29
N ASP A 285 -6.05 -20.06 5.47
CA ASP A 285 -5.73 -21.27 6.25
C ASP A 285 -5.03 -22.37 5.41
N ASN A 286 -4.04 -21.95 4.62
CA ASN A 286 -3.28 -22.85 3.75
C ASN A 286 -1.87 -22.32 3.45
N ASN A 287 -1.02 -23.17 2.87
CA ASN A 287 0.32 -22.79 2.45
C ASN A 287 0.28 -22.27 1.00
N LEU A 288 0.73 -21.03 0.80
CA LEU A 288 0.72 -20.36 -0.51
C LEU A 288 2.08 -19.76 -0.81
N GLY A 289 2.41 -19.67 -2.10
CA GLY A 289 3.56 -18.89 -2.57
C GLY A 289 3.17 -17.42 -2.80
N THR A 290 4.14 -16.53 -2.69
CA THR A 290 3.96 -15.12 -3.07
C THR A 290 3.71 -15.00 -4.57
N GLN A 291 2.70 -14.20 -4.94
CA GLN A 291 2.30 -13.86 -6.31
C GLN A 291 2.38 -12.34 -6.53
N PRO A 292 3.58 -11.78 -6.76
CA PRO A 292 3.76 -10.33 -6.79
C PRO A 292 2.85 -9.62 -7.81
N GLY A 293 2.25 -8.50 -7.39
CA GLY A 293 1.33 -7.70 -8.22
C GLY A 293 2.00 -6.88 -9.33
N LYS A 294 3.32 -6.65 -9.22
CA LYS A 294 4.14 -5.99 -10.25
C LYS A 294 5.49 -6.69 -10.29
N ASN A 295 5.95 -7.08 -11.48
CA ASN A 295 7.33 -7.52 -11.69
C ASN A 295 7.93 -6.73 -12.86
N ASN A 296 8.64 -5.64 -12.53
CA ASN A 296 9.20 -4.72 -13.52
C ASN A 296 10.26 -5.38 -14.42
N LYS A 297 10.91 -6.46 -13.99
CA LYS A 297 11.90 -7.16 -14.82
C LYS A 297 11.30 -7.84 -16.06
N ILE A 298 9.98 -8.05 -16.07
CA ILE A 298 9.28 -8.75 -17.16
C ILE A 298 8.43 -7.77 -17.96
N PHE A 299 7.80 -6.79 -17.29
CA PHE A 299 6.86 -5.88 -17.96
C PHE A 299 7.52 -5.01 -19.04
N VAL A 300 8.79 -4.63 -18.86
CA VAL A 300 9.51 -3.85 -19.88
C VAL A 300 9.90 -4.70 -21.09
N TYR A 301 10.21 -6.00 -20.90
CA TYR A 301 10.68 -6.86 -21.99
C TYR A 301 9.56 -7.65 -22.69
N MET A 302 8.52 -8.11 -21.98
CA MET A 302 7.41 -8.83 -22.60
C MET A 302 6.46 -7.93 -23.40
N VAL A 303 6.23 -6.68 -22.97
CA VAL A 303 5.39 -5.74 -23.75
C VAL A 303 6.07 -5.38 -25.07
N TYR A 304 7.40 -5.21 -25.06
CA TYR A 304 8.18 -4.99 -26.28
C TYR A 304 8.17 -6.21 -27.23
N PHE A 305 8.16 -7.43 -26.68
CA PHE A 305 8.11 -8.65 -27.49
C PHE A 305 6.70 -8.93 -28.04
N PHE A 306 5.65 -8.74 -27.25
CA PHE A 306 4.26 -8.96 -27.70
C PHE A 306 3.83 -7.97 -28.78
N LEU A 307 4.27 -6.71 -28.72
CA LEU A 307 3.95 -5.71 -29.74
C LEU A 307 4.68 -5.94 -31.06
N LYS A 308 5.85 -6.59 -31.06
CA LYS A 308 6.58 -6.92 -32.31
C LYS A 308 6.11 -8.22 -32.98
N VAL A 309 5.62 -9.19 -32.21
CA VAL A 309 5.21 -10.50 -32.76
C VAL A 309 3.75 -10.50 -33.26
N VAL A 310 2.91 -9.55 -32.82
CA VAL A 310 1.52 -9.41 -33.32
C VAL A 310 1.41 -8.47 -34.54
N GLN A 311 2.53 -7.91 -35.01
CA GLN A 311 2.61 -7.11 -36.24
C GLN A 311 3.47 -7.76 -37.34
N SER A 312 3.80 -9.06 -37.22
CA SER A 312 4.49 -9.84 -38.25
C SER A 312 3.69 -11.07 -38.65
#